data_AF-A0A1V4YT85-F1
#
_entry.id   AF-A0A1V4YT85-F1
#
_cell.length_a   1.000
_cell.length_b   1.000
_cell.length_c   1.000
_cell.angle_alpha   90.00
_cell.angle_beta   90.00
_cell.angle_gamma   90.00
#
_symmetry.space_group_name_H-M   'P 1'
#
loop_
_entity.id
_entity.type
_entity.pdbx_description
1 polymer ?
#
loop_
_entity_poly.entity_id
_entity_poly.type
_entity_poly.pdbx_seq_one_letter_code
_entity_poly.pdbx_strand_id
1 'polypeptide(L)'
;MDGGIIKSSQNVPILTKSLLKFEGKNYTLIIPGGIGVRELVKNEIFLNHLKLISTNAEYILTICTGSILLSKTGLLNNKRATTNKRVFTWTREFPDVIWVNKARWINDGNIYTSSGVSAGIDMTLGFISDLL
;
A
#
# COMPACT_ATOMS: atom_id res chain seq x y z
N MET A 1 3.81 9.93 13.00
CA MET A 1 4.67 9.54 11.86
C MET A 1 6.12 9.89 12.21
N ASP A 2 6.53 9.51 13.42
CA ASP A 2 7.49 10.33 14.18
C ASP A 2 8.89 9.72 14.20
N GLY A 3 9.06 8.55 13.57
CA GLY A 3 10.30 7.79 13.56
C GLY A 3 10.46 6.91 14.80
N GLY A 4 11.65 6.35 14.98
CA GLY A 4 11.97 5.42 16.07
C GLY A 4 11.83 3.96 15.66
N ILE A 5 11.89 3.06 16.64
CA ILE A 5 11.85 1.62 16.39
C ILE A 5 10.40 1.16 16.22
N ILE A 6 10.10 0.56 15.07
CA ILE A 6 8.83 -0.11 14.77
C ILE A 6 9.08 -1.62 14.68
N LYS A 7 8.24 -2.43 15.31
CA LYS A 7 8.36 -3.90 15.26
C LYS A 7 7.39 -4.50 14.24
N SER A 8 7.86 -5.47 13.47
CA SER A 8 7.00 -6.27 12.59
C SER A 8 6.16 -7.28 13.39
N SER A 9 5.19 -7.92 12.75
CA SER A 9 4.43 -9.04 13.34
C SER A 9 5.29 -10.26 13.72
N GLN A 10 6.51 -10.33 13.20
CA GLN A 10 7.51 -11.36 13.50
C GLN A 10 8.50 -10.89 14.58
N ASN A 11 8.20 -9.78 15.26
CA ASN A 11 9.01 -9.14 16.29
C ASN A 11 10.39 -8.62 15.81
N VAL A 12 10.57 -8.43 14.51
CA VAL A 12 11.79 -7.83 13.96
C VAL A 12 11.73 -6.31 14.14
N PRO A 13 12.66 -5.68 14.87
CA PRO A 13 12.72 -4.23 15.02
C PRO A 13 13.33 -3.57 13.78
N ILE A 14 12.71 -2.50 13.30
CA ILE A 14 13.20 -1.65 12.22
C ILE A 14 13.31 -0.22 12.76
N LEU A 15 14.49 0.38 12.65
CA LEU A 15 14.67 1.79 12.95
C LEU A 15 14.13 2.62 11.79
N THR A 16 13.21 3.54 12.10
CA THR A 16 12.58 4.44 11.14
C THR A 16 12.94 5.89 11.43
N LYS A 17 12.90 6.73 10.39
CA LYS A 17 13.02 8.18 10.52
C LYS A 17 11.64 8.83 10.42
N SER A 18 11.48 9.97 11.08
CA SER A 18 10.25 10.76 10.99
C SER A 18 9.98 11.20 9.56
N LEU A 19 8.73 11.06 9.13
CA LEU A 19 8.30 11.55 7.82
C LEU A 19 8.29 13.07 7.75
N LEU A 20 8.18 13.76 8.90
CA LEU A 20 8.27 15.23 8.97
C LEU A 20 9.66 15.76 8.54
N LYS A 21 10.67 14.88 8.52
CA LYS A 21 12.04 15.22 8.08
C LYS A 21 12.31 14.78 6.64
N PHE A 22 11.29 14.29 5.93
CA PHE A 22 11.44 13.84 4.55
C PHE A 22 11.20 15.01 3.60
N GLU A 23 12.26 15.42 2.90
CA GLU A 23 12.24 16.54 1.94
C GLU A 23 12.35 16.08 0.47
N GLY A 24 12.25 14.76 0.24
CA GLY A 24 12.37 14.18 -1.09
C GLY A 24 11.23 14.61 -2.01
N LYS A 25 11.57 14.99 -3.23
CA LYS A 25 10.63 15.16 -4.36
C LYS A 25 10.63 13.89 -5.21
N ASN A 26 9.58 13.66 -5.99
CA ASN A 26 9.53 12.57 -6.98
C ASN A 26 9.86 11.19 -6.36
N TYR A 27 9.11 10.84 -5.31
CA TYR A 27 9.36 9.62 -4.55
C TYR A 27 8.33 8.53 -4.85
N THR A 28 8.75 7.29 -4.68
CA THR A 28 7.86 6.13 -4.68
C THR A 28 7.44 5.80 -3.26
N LEU A 29 6.14 5.70 -3.00
CA LEU A 29 5.57 5.26 -1.74
C LEU A 29 5.29 3.76 -1.78
N ILE A 30 5.84 3.01 -0.82
CA ILE A 30 5.56 1.58 -0.66
C ILE A 30 4.72 1.37 0.60
N ILE A 31 3.55 0.77 0.44
CA ILE A 31 2.59 0.47 1.52
C ILE A 31 2.55 -1.06 1.73
N PRO A 32 3.27 -1.59 2.74
CA PRO A 32 3.20 -3.01 3.06
C PRO A 32 1.86 -3.36 3.72
N GLY A 33 1.51 -4.64 3.65
CA GLY A 33 0.42 -5.20 4.42
C GLY A 33 0.87 -5.68 5.80
N GLY A 34 0.03 -6.50 6.43
CA GLY A 34 0.26 -7.07 7.76
C GLY A 34 -0.96 -6.99 8.65
N ILE A 35 -0.85 -7.57 9.85
CA ILE A 35 -1.97 -7.63 10.81
C ILE A 35 -2.36 -6.26 11.35
N GLY A 36 -1.40 -5.33 11.47
CA GLY A 36 -1.64 -3.96 11.95
C GLY A 36 -2.60 -3.16 11.08
N VAL A 37 -2.82 -3.57 9.83
CA VAL A 37 -3.82 -2.93 8.94
C VAL A 37 -5.21 -2.91 9.56
N ARG A 38 -5.60 -3.94 10.33
CA ARG A 38 -6.92 -4.04 10.97
C ARG A 38 -7.23 -2.88 11.93
N GLU A 39 -6.21 -2.34 12.58
CA GLU A 39 -6.33 -1.19 13.47
C GLU A 39 -6.17 0.11 12.69
N LEU A 40 -5.19 0.17 11.79
CA LEU A 40 -4.88 1.36 11.00
C LEU A 40 -6.03 1.81 10.08
N VAL A 41 -6.85 0.88 9.55
CA VAL A 41 -8.04 1.23 8.75
C VAL A 41 -9.12 1.99 9.54
N LYS A 42 -9.02 2.03 10.87
CA LYS A 42 -9.93 2.76 11.77
C LYS A 42 -9.30 4.05 12.31
N ASN A 43 -8.03 4.29 12.02
CA ASN A 43 -7.29 5.43 12.55
C ASN A 43 -7.33 6.59 11.55
N GLU A 44 -8.28 7.51 11.74
CA GLU A 44 -8.49 8.64 10.82
C GLU A 44 -7.27 9.55 10.70
N ILE A 45 -6.54 9.79 11.80
CA ILE A 45 -5.33 10.62 11.79
C ILE A 45 -4.27 9.99 10.87
N PHE A 46 -4.05 8.68 11.02
CA PHE A 46 -3.13 7.94 10.15
C PHE A 46 -3.59 7.96 8.69
N LEU A 47 -4.88 7.73 8.43
CA LEU A 47 -5.44 7.69 7.08
C LEU A 47 -5.35 9.05 6.38
N ASN A 48 -5.59 10.15 7.09
CA ASN A 48 -5.43 11.50 6.56
C ASN A 48 -3.98 11.78 6.16
N HIS A 49 -3.03 11.40 7.02
CA HIS A 49 -1.62 11.53 6.66
C HIS A 49 -1.22 10.60 5.51
N LEU A 50 -1.72 9.35 5.49
CA LEU A 50 -1.48 8.41 4.40
C LEU A 50 -1.99 8.96 3.07
N LYS A 51 -3.19 9.54 3.07
CA LYS A 51 -3.77 10.20 1.88
C LYS A 51 -2.87 11.34 1.41
N LEU A 52 -2.43 12.22 2.32
CA LEU A 52 -1.56 13.34 1.98
C LEU A 52 -0.26 12.87 1.30
N ILE A 53 0.41 11.87 1.87
CA ILE A 53 1.69 11.39 1.32
C ILE A 53 1.47 10.60 0.02
N SER A 54 0.36 9.86 -0.08
CA SER A 54 0.06 9.08 -1.29
C SER A 54 -0.25 10.00 -2.48
N THR A 55 -1.01 11.08 -2.27
CA THR A 55 -1.35 12.05 -3.33
C THR A 55 -0.11 12.75 -3.91
N ASN A 56 0.96 12.89 -3.13
CA ASN A 56 2.19 13.56 -3.54
C ASN A 56 3.27 12.58 -4.05
N ALA A 57 3.02 11.27 -3.99
CA ALA A 57 3.96 10.26 -4.48
C ALA A 57 3.90 10.19 -6.00
N GLU A 58 5.05 10.02 -6.64
CA GLU A 58 5.13 9.79 -8.08
C GLU A 58 4.55 8.42 -8.43
N TYR A 59 4.93 7.40 -7.66
CA TYR A 59 4.40 6.05 -7.76
C TYR A 59 3.93 5.54 -6.39
N ILE A 60 2.89 4.71 -6.39
CA ILE A 60 2.38 4.06 -5.19
C ILE A 60 2.37 2.56 -5.41
N LEU A 61 3.15 1.84 -4.61
CA LEU A 61 3.20 0.39 -4.60
C LEU A 61 2.56 -0.13 -3.33
N THR A 62 1.63 -1.07 -3.45
CA THR A 62 1.03 -1.73 -2.29
C THR A 62 1.25 -3.23 -2.35
N ILE A 63 1.45 -3.84 -1.18
CA ILE A 63 1.63 -5.28 -1.04
C ILE A 63 0.61 -5.80 -0.05
N CYS A 64 -0.06 -6.91 -0.38
CA CYS A 64 -0.96 -7.59 0.55
C CYS A 64 -2.09 -6.66 1.00
N THR A 65 -2.34 -6.55 2.31
CA THR A 65 -3.37 -5.66 2.85
C THR A 65 -3.05 -4.16 2.71
N GLY A 66 -1.88 -3.78 2.18
CA GLY A 66 -1.56 -2.37 1.92
C GLY A 66 -2.55 -1.70 0.96
N SER A 67 -3.11 -2.44 0.00
CA SER A 67 -4.16 -1.91 -0.89
C SER A 67 -5.48 -1.62 -0.17
N ILE A 68 -5.77 -2.30 0.95
CA ILE A 68 -6.94 -1.99 1.80
C ILE A 68 -6.73 -0.67 2.57
N LEU A 69 -5.49 -0.34 2.96
CA LEU A 69 -5.21 0.99 3.52
C LEU A 69 -5.34 2.07 2.46
N LEU A 70 -4.80 1.82 1.26
CA LEU A 70 -4.90 2.79 0.18
C LEU A 70 -6.35 3.01 -0.27
N SER A 71 -7.21 1.98 -0.27
CA SER A 71 -8.63 2.16 -0.61
C SER A 71 -9.36 3.10 0.36
N LYS A 72 -9.00 3.12 1.65
CA LYS A 72 -9.55 4.09 2.63
C LYS A 72 -9.23 5.55 2.30
N THR A 73 -8.23 5.84 1.48
CA THR A 73 -7.90 7.21 1.07
C THR A 73 -8.77 7.73 -0.08
N GLY A 74 -9.49 6.82 -0.76
CA GLY A 74 -10.23 7.09 -2.00
C GLY A 74 -9.38 7.07 -3.26
N LEU A 75 -8.05 6.94 -3.16
CA LEU A 75 -7.14 6.96 -4.32
C LEU A 75 -7.28 5.73 -5.23
N LEU A 76 -7.92 4.65 -4.76
CA LEU A 76 -8.24 3.48 -5.57
C LEU A 76 -9.64 3.52 -6.20
N ASN A 77 -10.44 4.56 -5.93
CA ASN A 77 -11.79 4.64 -6.48
C ASN A 77 -11.74 4.67 -8.02
N ASN A 78 -12.55 3.84 -8.64
CA ASN A 78 -12.62 3.56 -10.07
C ASN A 78 -11.33 3.00 -10.70
N LYS A 79 -10.35 2.58 -9.89
CA LYS A 79 -9.12 1.94 -10.36
C LYS A 79 -9.17 0.43 -10.20
N ARG A 80 -8.44 -0.26 -11.08
CA ARG A 80 -8.20 -1.69 -10.95
C ARG A 80 -7.17 -1.93 -9.84
N ALA A 81 -7.46 -2.85 -8.94
CA ALA A 81 -6.53 -3.21 -7.86
C ALA A 81 -6.67 -4.67 -7.44
N THR A 82 -5.68 -5.19 -6.72
CA THR A 82 -5.75 -6.50 -6.06
C THR A 82 -5.24 -6.43 -4.62
N THR A 83 -5.57 -7.44 -3.82
CA THR A 83 -5.00 -7.68 -2.50
C THR A 83 -4.69 -9.18 -2.35
N ASN A 84 -4.12 -9.59 -1.23
CA ASN A 84 -3.85 -10.99 -0.97
C ASN A 84 -5.14 -11.81 -0.89
N LYS A 85 -5.10 -13.04 -1.41
CA LYS A 85 -6.31 -13.87 -1.61
C LYS A 85 -7.00 -14.25 -0.30
N ARG A 86 -6.22 -14.37 0.78
CA ARG A 86 -6.73 -14.75 2.12
C ARG A 86 -7.74 -13.74 2.67
N VAL A 87 -7.58 -12.45 2.36
CA VAL A 87 -8.46 -11.38 2.86
C VAL A 87 -9.28 -10.73 1.75
N PHE A 88 -9.34 -11.34 0.57
CA PHE A 88 -9.99 -10.73 -0.58
C PHE A 88 -11.48 -10.44 -0.32
N THR A 89 -12.16 -11.18 0.56
CA THR A 89 -13.54 -10.86 0.95
C THR A 89 -13.70 -9.50 1.61
N TRP A 90 -12.66 -8.95 2.24
CA TRP A 90 -12.67 -7.62 2.86
C TRP A 90 -12.82 -6.50 1.82
N THR A 91 -12.48 -6.75 0.56
CA THR A 91 -12.63 -5.78 -0.53
C THR A 91 -14.07 -5.36 -0.78
N ARG A 92 -15.05 -6.17 -0.33
CA ARG A 92 -16.49 -5.87 -0.43
C ARG A 92 -16.89 -4.59 0.32
N GLU A 93 -16.10 -4.16 1.30
CA GLU A 93 -16.30 -2.88 2.01
C GLU A 93 -15.86 -1.66 1.17
N PHE A 94 -15.24 -1.88 0.01
CA PHE A 94 -14.68 -0.85 -0.86
C PHE A 94 -15.19 -1.05 -2.29
N PRO A 95 -16.51 -0.89 -2.54
CA PRO A 95 -17.14 -1.22 -3.82
C PRO A 95 -16.71 -0.31 -4.97
N ASP A 96 -16.22 0.89 -4.67
CA ASP A 96 -15.77 1.85 -5.69
C ASP A 96 -14.46 1.41 -6.36
N VAL A 97 -13.74 0.44 -5.81
CA VAL A 97 -12.51 -0.09 -6.39
C VAL A 97 -12.83 -1.30 -7.27
N ILE A 98 -12.22 -1.38 -8.46
CA ILE A 98 -12.40 -2.48 -9.41
C ILE A 98 -11.46 -3.63 -9.01
N TRP A 99 -11.86 -4.42 -8.02
CA TRP A 99 -11.02 -5.49 -7.47
C TRP A 99 -10.86 -6.70 -8.40
N VAL A 100 -9.62 -7.09 -8.70
CA VAL A 100 -9.28 -8.21 -9.59
C VAL A 100 -8.76 -9.41 -8.79
N ASN A 101 -9.65 -10.36 -8.45
CA ASN A 101 -9.30 -11.49 -7.56
C ASN A 101 -8.22 -12.41 -8.10
N LYS A 102 -8.13 -12.65 -9.42
CA LYS A 102 -7.16 -13.61 -9.96
C LYS A 102 -5.76 -13.03 -10.20
N ALA A 103 -5.60 -11.71 -10.18
CA ALA A 103 -4.35 -11.06 -10.55
C ALA A 103 -3.23 -11.31 -9.51
N ARG A 104 -1.99 -11.50 -9.96
CA ARG A 104 -0.81 -11.49 -9.06
C ARG A 104 -0.55 -10.06 -8.58
N TRP A 105 -0.46 -9.13 -9.52
CA TRP A 105 -0.49 -7.69 -9.30
C TRP A 105 -1.31 -7.01 -10.40
N ILE A 106 -1.64 -5.75 -10.17
CA ILE A 106 -2.25 -4.84 -11.14
C ILE A 106 -1.40 -3.57 -11.18
N ASN A 107 -1.15 -3.07 -12.38
CA ASN A 107 -0.71 -1.70 -12.64
C ASN A 107 -1.91 -0.92 -13.22
N ASP A 108 -2.26 0.21 -12.61
CA ASP A 108 -3.29 1.16 -13.08
C ASP A 108 -2.77 2.61 -12.94
N GLY A 109 -2.06 3.06 -13.99
CA GLY A 109 -1.41 4.37 -14.02
C GLY A 109 -0.13 4.36 -13.20
N ASN A 110 -0.07 5.20 -12.17
CA ASN A 110 1.07 5.25 -11.25
C ASN A 110 0.89 4.37 -9.99
N ILE A 111 -0.17 3.55 -9.94
CA ILE A 111 -0.49 2.71 -8.78
C ILE A 111 -0.31 1.23 -9.13
N TYR A 112 0.55 0.58 -8.36
CA TYR A 112 0.80 -0.85 -8.43
C TYR A 112 0.25 -1.50 -7.16
N THR A 113 -0.58 -2.53 -7.33
CA THR A 113 -1.12 -3.29 -6.19
C THR A 113 -0.81 -4.77 -6.38
N SER A 114 -0.18 -5.40 -5.40
CA SER A 114 0.14 -6.83 -5.43
C SER A 114 -0.64 -7.63 -4.41
N SER A 115 -0.74 -8.93 -4.68
CA SER A 115 -1.41 -9.89 -3.82
C SER A 115 -0.56 -10.27 -2.60
N GLY A 116 -0.12 -11.52 -2.46
CA GLY A 116 0.72 -11.95 -1.34
C GLY A 116 2.19 -11.56 -1.50
N VAL A 117 3.02 -11.97 -0.53
CA VAL A 117 4.46 -11.62 -0.45
C VAL A 117 5.22 -11.94 -1.74
N SER A 118 5.09 -13.17 -2.27
CA SER A 118 5.77 -13.55 -3.52
C SER A 118 5.33 -12.72 -4.72
N ALA A 119 4.04 -12.39 -4.81
CA ALA A 119 3.54 -11.51 -5.88
C ALA A 119 4.05 -10.07 -5.73
N GLY A 120 4.34 -9.61 -4.51
CA GLY A 120 4.97 -8.31 -4.25
C GLY A 120 6.43 -8.24 -4.72
N ILE A 121 7.17 -9.35 -4.61
CA ILE A 121 8.53 -9.46 -5.15
C ILE A 121 8.48 -9.37 -6.68
N ASP A 122 7.65 -10.20 -7.31
CA ASP A 122 7.49 -10.17 -8.78
C ASP A 122 7.00 -8.81 -9.29
N MET A 123 6.03 -8.20 -8.60
CA MET A 123 5.53 -6.87 -8.93
C MET A 123 6.66 -5.83 -8.87
N THR A 124 7.54 -5.91 -7.88
CA THR A 124 8.67 -4.97 -7.78
C THR A 124 9.63 -5.14 -8.95
N LEU A 125 9.92 -6.38 -9.38
CA LEU A 125 10.75 -6.62 -10.56
C LEU A 125 10.07 -6.10 -11.84
N GLY A 126 8.75 -6.32 -11.99
CA GLY A 126 7.97 -5.77 -13.09
C GLY A 126 7.96 -4.24 -13.09
N PHE A 127 7.76 -3.61 -11.92
CA PHE A 127 7.81 -2.17 -11.75
C PHE A 127 9.17 -1.59 -12.16
N ILE A 128 10.28 -2.21 -11.74
CA ILE A 128 11.61 -1.77 -12.17
C ILE A 128 11.73 -1.87 -13.70
N SER A 129 11.24 -2.95 -14.30
CA SER A 129 11.25 -3.10 -15.76
C SER A 129 10.40 -2.06 -16.49
N ASP A 130 9.27 -1.62 -15.91
CA ASP A 130 8.38 -0.61 -16.50
C ASP A 130 8.98 0.82 -16.43
N LEU A 131 10.00 1.04 -15.58
CA LEU A 131 10.69 2.32 -15.40
C LEU A 131 11.98 2.49 -16.22
N LEU A 132 12.47 1.42 -16.84
CA LEU A 132 13.67 1.42 -17.68
C LEU A 132 13.32 1.78 -19.13
#